data_AF-A0AAD9ZUS8-F1
#
_entry.id   AF-A0AAD9ZUS8-F1
#
_cell.length_a   1.000
_cell.length_b   1.000
_cell.length_c   1.000
_cell.angle_alpha   90.00
_cell.angle_beta   90.00
_cell.angle_gamma   90.00
#
_symmetry.space_group_name_H-M   'P 1'
#
loop_
_entity.id
_entity.type
_entity.pdbx_description
1 polymer ?
#
loop_
_entity_poly.entity_id
_entity_poly.type
_entity_poly.pdbx_seq_one_letter_code
_entity_poly.pdbx_strand_id
1 'polypeptide(L)'
;MNIIRGCLKDFPIYQWLTVLPQLVSRICHQNEEIVNSVLCQYPQQGLWIMAAVSKSTVPSRREAAAEIIQAARKWFSQGQPKSRTINISTEFSALKRMMPLGIIMPTQQSLTVRLPMYVANLPESLSSNIFSASYLPTISGIVDEAEILSSLQRPKKVVLLGNDGIEHPLLCKPKDDL
;
A
#
# COMPACT_ATOMS: atom_id res chain seq x y z
N MET A 1 -10.13 4.99 26.37
CA MET A 1 -9.88 5.37 24.96
C MET A 1 -11.16 5.19 24.14
N ASN A 2 -12.07 6.18 24.12
CA ASN A 2 -13.36 6.04 23.41
C ASN A 2 -13.62 7.11 22.33
N ILE A 3 -12.87 8.21 22.31
CA ILE A 3 -13.08 9.30 21.34
C ILE A 3 -12.63 8.88 19.94
N ILE A 4 -11.44 8.29 19.81
CA ILE A 4 -10.87 7.85 18.52
C ILE A 4 -11.77 6.84 17.82
N ARG A 5 -12.36 5.89 18.57
CA ARG A 5 -13.29 4.91 18.00
C ARG A 5 -14.61 5.55 17.55
N GLY A 6 -15.07 6.60 18.23
CA GLY A 6 -16.19 7.43 17.76
C GLY A 6 -15.83 8.14 16.45
N CYS A 7 -14.69 8.83 16.43
CA CYS A 7 -14.19 9.51 15.24
C CYS A 7 -13.99 8.58 14.03
N LEU A 8 -13.62 7.31 14.24
CA LEU A 8 -13.50 6.34 13.14
C LEU A 8 -14.83 6.12 12.40
N LYS A 9 -15.96 6.28 13.09
CA LYS A 9 -17.30 6.21 12.49
C LYS A 9 -17.74 7.54 11.87
N ASP A 10 -17.28 8.65 12.45
CA ASP A 10 -17.72 9.99 12.07
C ASP A 10 -16.93 10.56 10.87
N PHE A 11 -15.70 10.08 10.65
CA PHE A 11 -14.84 10.54 9.56
C PHE A 11 -14.70 9.54 8.41
N PRO A 12 -14.67 10.01 7.15
CA PRO A 12 -14.38 9.16 6.01
C PRO A 12 -12.99 8.50 6.08
N ILE A 13 -12.91 7.21 5.72
CA ILE A 13 -11.67 6.42 5.82
C ILE A 13 -10.51 6.96 4.97
N TYR A 14 -10.77 7.71 3.89
CA TYR A 14 -9.69 8.32 3.10
C TYR A 14 -8.90 9.38 3.89
N GLN A 15 -9.51 10.01 4.90
CA GLN A 15 -8.80 10.94 5.78
C GLN A 15 -7.85 10.17 6.71
N TRP A 16 -8.25 8.98 7.14
CA TRP A 16 -7.38 8.09 7.89
C TRP A 16 -6.23 7.53 7.04
N LEU A 17 -6.45 7.35 5.74
CA LEU A 17 -5.38 6.98 4.80
C LEU A 17 -4.26 8.03 4.75
N THR A 18 -4.56 9.32 4.86
CA THR A 18 -3.52 10.38 4.83
C THR A 18 -2.60 10.36 6.04
N VAL A 19 -3.08 9.85 7.17
CA VAL A 19 -2.30 9.72 8.42
C VAL A 19 -1.73 8.30 8.61
N LEU A 20 -1.96 7.39 7.66
CA LEU A 20 -1.51 6.01 7.75
C LEU A 20 0.01 5.88 7.93
N PRO A 21 0.89 6.62 7.21
CA PRO A 21 2.33 6.53 7.43
C PRO A 21 2.75 6.85 8.88
N GLN A 22 2.11 7.85 9.49
CA GLN A 22 2.35 8.23 10.88
C GLN A 22 1.87 7.14 11.84
N LEU A 23 0.70 6.54 11.60
CA LEU A 23 0.20 5.40 12.39
C LEU A 23 1.14 4.20 12.29
N VAL A 24 1.62 3.88 11.08
CA VAL A 24 2.56 2.76 10.84
C VAL A 24 3.92 3.01 11.49
N SER A 25 4.39 4.25 11.57
CA SER A 25 5.61 4.57 12.34
C SER A 25 5.49 4.17 13.82
N ARG A 26 4.26 4.19 14.35
CA ARG A 26 3.86 3.93 15.74
C ARG A 26 3.09 2.62 15.89
N ILE A 27 3.33 1.65 15.01
CA ILE A 27 2.54 0.42 14.91
C ILE A 27 2.47 -0.40 16.20
N CYS A 28 3.46 -0.27 17.09
CA CYS A 28 3.48 -0.96 18.39
C CYS A 28 2.57 -0.30 19.46
N HIS A 29 1.75 0.67 19.09
CA HIS A 29 0.82 1.38 19.98
C HIS A 29 -0.65 1.15 19.59
N GLN A 30 -1.59 1.40 20.51
CA GLN A 30 -3.02 1.04 20.41
C GLN A 30 -3.81 1.81 19.33
N ASN A 31 -3.57 1.54 18.03
CA ASN A 31 -4.33 2.12 16.91
C ASN A 31 -4.62 1.12 15.77
N GLU A 32 -4.54 -0.19 16.04
CA GLU A 32 -4.69 -1.24 15.02
C GLU A 32 -6.06 -1.19 14.31
N GLU A 33 -7.12 -0.77 15.00
CA GLU A 33 -8.47 -0.66 14.43
C GLU A 33 -8.53 0.31 13.25
N ILE A 34 -7.82 1.44 13.34
CA ILE A 34 -7.77 2.44 12.28
C ILE A 34 -7.01 1.88 11.08
N VAL A 35 -5.86 1.26 11.33
CA VAL A 35 -5.01 0.66 10.29
C VAL A 35 -5.76 -0.45 9.56
N ASN A 36 -6.46 -1.32 10.29
CA ASN A 36 -7.31 -2.37 9.71
C ASN A 36 -8.43 -1.79 8.85
N SER A 37 -9.12 -0.75 9.33
CA SER A 37 -10.20 -0.11 8.56
C SER A 37 -9.70 0.49 7.25
N VAL A 38 -8.55 1.17 7.29
CA VAL A 38 -7.90 1.72 6.09
C VAL A 38 -7.46 0.59 5.14
N LEU A 39 -6.87 -0.49 5.65
CA LEU A 39 -6.44 -1.62 4.82
C LEU A 39 -7.59 -2.37 4.16
N CYS A 40 -8.75 -2.48 4.82
CA CYS A 40 -9.93 -3.10 4.22
C CYS A 40 -10.51 -2.26 3.07
N GLN A 41 -10.51 -0.93 3.20
CA GLN A 41 -11.10 -0.05 2.19
C GLN A 41 -10.12 0.35 1.07
N TYR A 42 -8.84 0.54 1.38
CA TYR A 42 -7.78 0.94 0.44
C TYR A 42 -6.59 -0.04 0.49
N PRO A 43 -6.79 -1.34 0.18
CA PRO A 43 -5.75 -2.35 0.32
C PRO A 43 -4.51 -2.05 -0.49
N GLN A 44 -4.67 -1.56 -1.73
CA GLN A 44 -3.56 -1.38 -2.64
C GLN A 44 -2.60 -0.30 -2.13
N GLN A 45 -3.13 0.83 -1.65
CA GLN A 45 -2.36 1.92 -1.06
C GLN A 45 -1.82 1.55 0.33
N GLY A 46 -2.65 0.95 1.18
CA GLY A 46 -2.26 0.59 2.53
C GLY A 46 -1.16 -0.46 2.57
N LEU A 47 -1.18 -1.44 1.65
CA LEU A 47 -0.12 -2.45 1.55
C LEU A 47 1.23 -1.87 1.15
N TRP A 48 1.26 -0.85 0.28
CA TRP A 48 2.50 -0.13 -0.06
C TRP A 48 3.13 0.54 1.17
N ILE A 49 2.30 1.14 2.02
CA ILE A 49 2.77 1.79 3.26
C ILE A 49 3.19 0.74 4.31
N MET A 50 2.51 -0.40 4.38
CA MET A 50 2.82 -1.49 5.31
C MET A 50 4.03 -2.34 4.91
N ALA A 51 4.45 -2.30 3.64
CA ALA A 51 5.51 -3.16 3.12
C ALA A 51 6.83 -3.00 3.89
N ALA A 52 7.23 -1.76 4.20
CA ALA A 52 8.45 -1.47 4.94
C ALA A 52 8.42 -2.07 6.36
N VAL A 53 7.35 -1.82 7.11
CA VAL A 53 7.25 -2.30 8.50
C VAL A 53 7.14 -3.83 8.59
N SER A 54 6.57 -4.49 7.57
CA SER A 54 6.50 -5.96 7.49
C SER A 54 7.87 -6.64 7.39
N LYS A 55 8.91 -5.90 6.96
CA LYS A 55 10.29 -6.35 6.83
C LYS A 55 11.24 -5.70 7.84
N SER A 56 10.70 -5.04 8.85
CA SER A 56 11.46 -4.40 9.93
C SER A 56 12.41 -5.38 10.64
N THR A 57 13.59 -4.89 11.02
CA THR A 57 14.57 -5.61 11.85
C THR A 57 14.14 -5.69 13.32
N VAL A 58 13.26 -4.78 13.76
CA VAL A 58 12.67 -4.78 15.11
C VAL A 58 11.54 -5.82 15.18
N PRO A 59 11.63 -6.86 16.03
CA PRO A 59 10.65 -7.96 16.09
C PRO A 59 9.22 -7.50 16.40
N SER A 60 9.04 -6.64 17.41
CA SER A 60 7.71 -6.16 17.82
C SER A 60 6.97 -5.43 16.71
N ARG A 61 7.67 -4.61 15.92
CA ARG A 61 7.11 -3.92 14.75
C ARG A 61 6.66 -4.90 13.67
N ARG A 62 7.50 -5.92 13.41
CA ARG A 62 7.23 -6.95 12.41
C ARG A 62 6.03 -7.82 12.80
N GLU A 63 5.94 -8.19 14.08
CA GLU A 63 4.83 -8.98 14.63
C GLU A 63 3.52 -8.21 14.55
N ALA A 64 3.48 -6.95 15.03
CA ALA A 64 2.29 -6.10 14.91
C ALA A 64 1.84 -5.91 13.46
N ALA A 65 2.78 -5.69 12.53
CA ALA A 65 2.46 -5.62 11.10
C ALA A 65 1.90 -6.93 10.55
N ALA A 66 2.45 -8.07 10.96
CA ALA A 66 1.99 -9.39 10.53
C ALA A 66 0.56 -9.67 11.01
N GLU A 67 0.23 -9.32 12.25
CA GLU A 67 -1.12 -9.48 12.81
C GLU A 67 -2.16 -8.67 12.04
N ILE A 68 -1.87 -7.38 11.81
CA ILE A 68 -2.73 -6.47 11.02
C ILE A 68 -2.94 -7.00 9.59
N ILE A 69 -1.86 -7.39 8.91
CA ILE A 69 -1.94 -7.91 7.54
C ILE A 69 -2.72 -9.24 7.51
N GLN A 70 -2.56 -10.10 8.51
CA GLN A 70 -3.29 -11.36 8.59
C GLN A 70 -4.78 -11.14 8.84
N ALA A 71 -5.14 -10.18 9.69
CA ALA A 71 -6.52 -9.77 9.92
C ALA A 71 -7.17 -9.26 8.62
N ALA A 72 -6.48 -8.36 7.90
CA ALA A 72 -6.94 -7.86 6.61
C ALA A 72 -7.10 -8.99 5.57
N ARG A 73 -6.15 -9.94 5.48
CA ARG A 73 -6.23 -11.10 4.57
C ARG A 73 -7.46 -11.98 4.80
N LYS A 74 -7.87 -12.19 6.05
CA LYS A 74 -9.09 -12.94 6.36
C LYS A 74 -10.31 -12.27 5.75
N TRP A 75 -10.36 -10.94 5.77
CA TRP A 75 -11.43 -10.15 5.16
C TRP A 75 -11.48 -10.34 3.63
N PHE A 76 -10.34 -10.29 2.94
CA PHE A 76 -10.28 -10.52 1.49
C PHE A 76 -10.60 -11.97 1.07
N SER A 77 -10.23 -12.94 1.89
CA SER A 77 -10.42 -14.36 1.60
C SER A 77 -11.88 -14.82 1.73
N GLN A 78 -12.72 -14.08 2.47
CA GLN A 78 -14.15 -14.38 2.61
C GLN A 78 -14.95 -14.11 1.31
N GLY A 79 -14.41 -13.33 0.37
CA GLY A 79 -15.07 -12.99 -0.90
C GLY A 79 -14.49 -13.67 -2.15
N GLN A 80 -13.54 -14.61 -2.04
CA GLN A 80 -12.83 -15.17 -3.20
C GLN A 80 -13.01 -16.70 -3.34
N PRO A 81 -13.32 -17.23 -4.54
CA PRO A 81 -13.35 -18.67 -4.79
C PRO A 81 -11.92 -19.25 -4.75
N LYS A 82 -11.73 -20.31 -3.97
CA LYS A 82 -10.43 -20.99 -3.79
C LYS A 82 -9.93 -21.58 -5.12
N SER A 83 -8.92 -20.95 -5.75
CA SER A 83 -8.21 -21.55 -6.90
C SER A 83 -7.17 -22.58 -6.44
N ARG A 84 -7.15 -23.74 -7.10
CA ARG A 84 -6.45 -24.99 -6.67
C ARG A 84 -5.06 -25.20 -7.29
N THR A 85 -4.48 -24.22 -7.99
CA THR A 85 -3.25 -24.46 -8.77
C THR A 85 -2.16 -23.44 -8.43
N ILE A 86 -0.98 -23.91 -8.03
CA ILE A 86 0.19 -23.07 -7.72
C ILE A 86 1.32 -23.45 -8.70
N ASN A 87 1.82 -22.47 -9.45
CA ASN A 87 2.92 -22.62 -10.42
C ASN A 87 4.25 -22.04 -9.85
N ILE A 88 5.36 -22.71 -10.17
CA ILE A 88 6.67 -22.68 -9.49
C ILE A 88 7.63 -21.54 -9.99
N SER A 89 7.12 -20.41 -10.50
CA SER A 89 7.97 -19.23 -10.81
C SER A 89 8.23 -18.35 -9.56
N THR A 90 8.61 -19.00 -8.45
CA THR A 90 8.23 -18.66 -7.07
C THR A 90 9.18 -17.78 -6.24
N GLU A 91 10.13 -17.05 -6.82
CA GLU A 91 10.95 -16.10 -6.02
C GLU A 91 10.38 -14.66 -5.93
N PHE A 92 9.42 -14.30 -6.79
CA PHE A 92 8.57 -13.10 -6.63
C PHE A 92 7.19 -13.41 -5.97
N SER A 93 7.09 -14.57 -5.31
CA SER A 93 5.81 -15.15 -4.85
C SER A 93 5.21 -14.52 -3.59
N ALA A 94 5.94 -13.68 -2.85
CA ALA A 94 5.35 -12.99 -1.70
C ALA A 94 4.31 -11.94 -2.15
N LEU A 95 4.65 -11.14 -3.17
CA LEU A 95 3.74 -10.15 -3.77
C LEU A 95 2.66 -10.83 -4.63
N LYS A 96 3.05 -11.82 -5.45
CA LYS A 96 2.15 -12.49 -6.40
C LYS A 96 1.15 -13.47 -5.76
N ARG A 97 1.48 -14.07 -4.60
CA ARG A 97 0.52 -14.88 -3.80
C ARG A 97 -0.36 -14.04 -2.89
N MET A 98 -0.11 -12.73 -2.79
CA MET A 98 -0.89 -11.87 -1.90
C MET A 98 -2.24 -11.46 -2.48
N MET A 99 -2.46 -11.43 -3.81
CA MET A 99 -3.77 -11.05 -4.36
C MET A 99 -4.05 -11.63 -5.76
N PRO A 100 -5.34 -11.83 -6.11
CA PRO A 100 -5.83 -11.80 -7.49
C PRO A 100 -6.02 -10.37 -8.04
N LEU A 101 -5.56 -9.33 -7.31
CA LEU A 101 -5.65 -7.91 -7.70
C LEU A 101 -4.32 -7.45 -8.32
N GLY A 102 -4.39 -6.74 -9.45
CA GLY A 102 -3.24 -6.07 -10.03
C GLY A 102 -2.71 -5.01 -9.06
N ILE A 103 -1.46 -5.14 -8.63
CA ILE A 103 -0.85 -4.23 -7.65
C ILE A 103 -0.66 -2.87 -8.31
N ILE A 104 -1.25 -1.80 -7.76
CA ILE A 104 -1.00 -0.44 -8.26
C ILE A 104 0.49 -0.13 -8.30
N MET A 105 0.93 0.57 -9.35
CA MET A 105 2.24 1.21 -9.39
C MET A 105 2.37 2.20 -8.22
N PRO A 106 3.48 2.18 -7.48
CA PRO A 106 3.71 3.09 -6.35
C PRO A 106 4.12 4.49 -6.83
N THR A 107 3.35 5.08 -7.74
CA THR A 107 3.57 6.46 -8.18
C THR A 107 3.00 7.44 -7.16
N GLN A 108 3.50 8.68 -7.17
CA GLN A 108 2.96 9.74 -6.33
C GLN A 108 1.45 9.93 -6.60
N GLN A 109 1.00 9.81 -7.85
CA GLN A 109 -0.41 9.96 -8.21
C GLN A 109 -1.28 8.84 -7.64
N SER A 110 -0.74 7.62 -7.55
CA SER A 110 -1.45 6.45 -7.00
C SER A 110 -1.55 6.45 -5.48
N LEU A 111 -0.57 7.05 -4.79
CA LEU A 111 -0.45 7.01 -3.33
C LEU A 111 -0.83 8.32 -2.62
N THR A 112 -0.93 9.43 -3.35
CA THR A 112 -1.27 10.74 -2.77
C THR A 112 -2.77 10.97 -2.80
N VAL A 113 -3.36 11.08 -1.60
CA VAL A 113 -4.74 11.52 -1.42
C VAL A 113 -4.84 13.03 -1.61
N ARG A 114 -5.79 13.48 -2.43
CA ARG A 114 -6.19 14.89 -2.53
C ARG A 114 -7.32 15.13 -1.54
N LEU A 115 -7.04 15.88 -0.49
CA LEU A 115 -8.08 16.32 0.42
C LEU A 115 -8.93 17.38 -0.30
N PRO A 116 -10.27 17.20 -0.40
CA PRO A 116 -11.13 18.25 -0.91
C PRO A 116 -11.00 19.47 0.00
N MET A 117 -10.85 20.65 -0.60
CA MET A 117 -10.99 21.90 0.14
C MET A 117 -12.40 21.93 0.74
N TYR A 118 -12.57 22.45 1.95
CA TYR A 118 -13.86 22.53 2.61
C TYR A 118 -14.80 23.42 1.78
N VAL A 119 -15.60 22.81 0.90
CA VAL A 119 -16.70 23.47 0.22
C VAL A 119 -17.97 22.87 0.80
N ALA A 120 -18.74 23.69 1.51
CA ALA A 120 -19.80 23.28 2.41
C ALA A 120 -20.99 22.52 1.77
N ASN A 121 -20.97 22.24 0.45
CA ASN A 121 -22.06 21.57 -0.27
C ASN A 121 -21.52 20.77 -1.46
N LEU A 122 -20.97 19.57 -1.23
CA LEU A 122 -20.55 18.69 -2.31
C LEU A 122 -21.37 17.40 -2.32
N PRO A 123 -21.92 16.99 -3.49
CA PRO A 123 -22.64 15.73 -3.63
C PRO A 123 -21.73 14.54 -3.34
N GLU A 124 -22.32 13.44 -2.86
CA GLU A 124 -21.66 12.16 -2.50
C GLU A 124 -20.79 11.54 -3.62
N SER A 125 -20.87 12.08 -4.84
CA SER A 125 -20.11 11.61 -6.02
C SER A 125 -18.62 11.97 -6.01
N LEU A 126 -18.07 12.60 -4.97
CA LEU A 126 -16.64 12.92 -4.87
C LEU A 126 -15.75 11.78 -4.34
N SER A 127 -16.32 10.67 -3.88
CA SER A 127 -15.52 9.51 -3.49
C SER A 127 -14.64 8.99 -4.64
N SER A 128 -15.00 9.26 -5.89
CA SER A 128 -14.24 8.89 -7.08
C SER A 128 -13.05 9.78 -7.41
N ASN A 129 -12.90 10.96 -6.77
CA ASN A 129 -11.81 11.93 -7.05
C ASN A 129 -10.81 12.08 -5.88
N ILE A 130 -10.84 11.15 -4.92
CA ILE A 130 -9.93 11.16 -3.75
C ILE A 130 -8.46 11.05 -4.19
N PHE A 131 -8.20 10.31 -5.27
CA PHE A 131 -6.87 10.21 -5.88
C PHE A 131 -6.81 11.06 -7.14
N SER A 132 -5.63 11.62 -7.43
CA SER A 132 -5.41 12.44 -8.62
C SER A 132 -5.67 11.71 -9.94
N ALA A 133 -5.56 10.39 -9.93
CA ALA A 133 -5.65 9.57 -11.12
C ALA A 133 -7.02 8.87 -11.19
N SER A 134 -7.76 9.13 -12.27
CA SER A 134 -9.00 8.40 -12.61
C SER A 134 -8.72 6.94 -12.96
N TYR A 135 -7.48 6.62 -13.31
CA TYR A 135 -6.98 5.29 -13.61
C TYR A 135 -5.68 5.05 -12.83
N LEU A 136 -5.65 4.00 -12.01
CA LEU A 136 -4.46 3.62 -11.24
C LEU A 136 -3.68 2.57 -12.05
N PRO A 137 -2.52 2.91 -12.65
CA PRO A 137 -1.74 1.93 -13.40
C PRO A 137 -1.29 0.81 -12.45
N THR A 138 -1.31 -0.43 -12.94
CA THR A 138 -0.88 -1.60 -12.17
C THR A 138 0.42 -2.16 -12.72
N ILE A 139 1.23 -2.77 -11.87
CA ILE A 139 2.47 -3.44 -12.27
C ILE A 139 2.11 -4.66 -13.13
N SER A 140 2.48 -4.59 -14.40
CA SER A 140 2.38 -5.71 -15.36
C SER A 140 3.66 -6.56 -15.37
N GLY A 141 4.82 -5.97 -15.08
CA GLY A 141 6.10 -6.66 -15.12
C GLY A 141 7.24 -5.84 -14.53
N ILE A 142 8.43 -6.43 -14.56
CA ILE A 142 9.69 -5.81 -14.15
C ILE A 142 10.69 -6.10 -15.26
N VAL A 143 11.50 -5.12 -15.64
CA VAL A 143 12.59 -5.31 -16.59
C VAL A 143 13.71 -6.10 -15.91
N ASP A 144 14.25 -7.12 -16.59
CA ASP A 144 15.24 -8.04 -16.03
C ASP A 144 16.59 -7.37 -15.70
N GLU A 145 16.93 -6.30 -16.42
CA GLU A 145 18.17 -5.55 -16.22
C GLU A 145 17.95 -4.35 -15.26
N ALA A 146 18.81 -4.26 -14.23
CA ALA A 146 18.88 -3.12 -13.33
C ALA A 146 20.16 -2.33 -13.57
N GLU A 147 20.03 -1.03 -13.80
CA GLU A 147 21.15 -0.12 -14.04
C GLU A 147 21.76 0.34 -12.70
N ILE A 148 23.07 0.21 -12.53
CA ILE A 148 23.78 0.71 -11.34
C ILE A 148 24.34 2.10 -11.67
N LEU A 149 23.83 3.13 -11.01
CA LEU A 149 24.28 4.51 -11.25
C LEU A 149 25.71 4.74 -10.70
N SER A 150 26.48 5.59 -11.37
CA SER A 150 27.91 5.84 -11.10
C SER A 150 28.19 6.76 -9.90
N SER A 151 27.26 6.94 -8.97
CA SER A 151 27.42 7.81 -7.79
C SER A 151 28.05 7.07 -6.60
N LEU A 152 28.45 7.81 -5.55
CA LEU A 152 29.04 7.25 -4.33
C LEU A 152 28.17 6.17 -3.66
N GLN A 153 26.84 6.37 -3.69
CA GLN A 153 25.89 5.42 -3.10
C GLN A 153 25.60 4.21 -4.01
N ARG A 154 26.00 4.28 -5.30
CA ARG A 154 25.77 3.27 -6.33
C ARG A 154 24.34 2.69 -6.31
N PRO A 155 23.30 3.54 -6.35
CA PRO A 155 21.92 3.08 -6.26
C PRO A 155 21.54 2.29 -7.51
N LYS A 156 20.66 1.29 -7.33
CA LYS A 156 20.17 0.41 -8.41
C LYS A 156 18.88 1.00 -8.97
N LYS A 157 18.85 1.34 -10.24
CA LYS A 157 17.66 1.76 -10.97
C LYS A 157 17.00 0.52 -11.57
N VAL A 158 15.84 0.17 -11.03
CA VAL A 158 14.99 -0.93 -11.49
C VAL A 158 13.82 -0.33 -12.27
N VAL A 159 13.41 -0.94 -13.38
CA VAL A 159 12.28 -0.44 -14.18
C VAL A 159 11.07 -1.37 -14.00
N LEU A 160 9.96 -0.81 -13.55
CA LEU A 160 8.67 -1.49 -13.52
C LEU A 160 7.89 -1.19 -14.80
N LEU A 161 7.19 -2.19 -15.34
CA LEU A 161 6.33 -2.06 -16.51
C LEU A 161 4.88 -1.92 -16.07
N GLY A 162 4.23 -0.81 -16.45
CA GLY A 162 2.82 -0.58 -16.21
C GLY A 162 1.93 -1.32 -17.22
N ASN A 163 0.69 -1.59 -16.83
CA ASN A 163 -0.32 -2.12 -17.75
C ASN A 163 -0.80 -1.09 -18.80
N ASP A 164 -0.42 0.17 -18.63
CA ASP A 164 -0.53 1.26 -19.59
C ASP A 164 0.61 1.27 -20.63
N GLY A 165 1.59 0.35 -20.50
CA GLY A 165 2.76 0.28 -21.36
C GLY A 165 3.83 1.32 -21.02
N ILE A 166 3.69 2.04 -19.90
CA ILE A 166 4.66 3.05 -19.44
C ILE A 166 5.70 2.39 -18.54
N GLU A 167 6.96 2.77 -18.75
CA GLU A 167 8.08 2.36 -17.92
C GLU A 167 8.23 3.30 -16.71
N HIS A 168 8.27 2.71 -15.51
CA HIS A 168 8.40 3.43 -14.25
C HIS A 168 9.74 3.08 -13.59
N PRO A 169 10.79 3.91 -13.75
CA PRO A 169 12.05 3.71 -13.09
C PRO A 169 11.94 3.99 -11.58
N LEU A 170 12.40 3.05 -10.76
CA LEU A 170 12.51 3.13 -9.32
C LEU A 170 13.97 3.02 -8.88
N LEU A 171 14.36 3.83 -7.92
CA LEU A 171 15.71 3.86 -7.40
C LEU A 171 15.77 3.13 -6.06
N CYS A 172 16.49 2.02 -6.01
CA CYS A 172 16.76 1.27 -4.79
C CYS A 172 18.11 1.69 -4.20
N LYS A 173 18.09 2.31 -3.02
CA LYS A 173 19.29 2.72 -2.29
C LYS A 173 19.69 1.64 -1.26
N PRO A 174 20.99 1.32 -1.11
CA PRO A 174 21.46 0.25 -0.24
C PRO A 174 21.38 0.58 1.28
N LYS A 175 21.22 1.85 1.64
CA LYS A 175 21.08 2.34 3.03
C LYS A 175 20.03 3.46 3.05
N ASP A 176 18.79 3.11 2.77
CA ASP A 176 17.68 4.04 2.93
C ASP A 176 17.17 3.94 4.37
N ASP A 177 17.22 5.04 5.11
CA ASP A 177 16.60 5.17 6.43
C ASP A 177 15.09 5.40 6.23
N LEU A 178 14.37 4.35 5.79
CA LEU A 178 12.92 4.35 5.61
C LEU A 178 12.20 3.68 6.80
#